data_AF-A0A023BCA6-F1
#
_entry.id   AF-A0A023BCA6-F1
#
_cell.length_a   1.000
_cell.length_b   1.000
_cell.length_c   1.000
_cell.angle_alpha   90.00
_cell.angle_beta   90.00
_cell.angle_gamma   90.00
#
_symmetry.space_group_name_H-M   'P 1'
#
loop_
_entity.id
_entity.type
_entity.pdbx_description
1 polymer ?
#
loop_
_entity_poly.entity_id
_entity_poly.type
_entity_poly.pdbx_seq_one_letter_code
_entity_poly.pdbx_strand_id
1 'polypeptide(L)'
;MRSARSVSGEPGWSFNTILAIQQTRGAQPSEWARSLFFQGMVEEGVARNLEHLFRDVQDVEERFQKDEQILVWFERQIISAPGSTVGAAMTRGTVEEYEQLSFYGFSNVVEWLLPRFWSDPNDLGRVRTVVARLREAYNTALLLARSWFAPVEQGSSSSFFDRPLPSSAAGVAYWAYYLDRRDSMSPEQRLRHLSILGRWYPGQAFMYVLTELKEYCQTFTTEEYYQSLFTGGIERSLNEITRAAELWLTYDQRERAPNRPPDRMVEFMRSNVEDFVRPLHQLDVSLMTKVYSEPRLEKWIHLTASLVAEDYYRQVMGSYRDYQYLLAPAYFPNLMSRQMPLHEEIHFPAGGITEFALNRVEEHALRQVMGLEERLVRRLLHLLLDKHAVATGLPHNAVLRAFLRDPNFTFSISEEMFRQLYDQALIETVTQVATEHGYDCAWRCACAAITLVYGVSLVCDAPLFAFPEAPPEASALPEAGGARSVNASLGFYSRSLTVLGGRERGAQRPSNSQGAADISSEGLPGHNTTSR
;
A
#
# COMPACT_ATOMS: atom_id res chain seq x y z
N MET A 1 -30.43 3.44 -35.17
CA MET A 1 -29.06 3.68 -35.66
C MET A 1 -28.52 4.94 -35.01
N ARG A 2 -27.76 4.80 -33.90
CA ARG A 2 -27.07 5.93 -33.26
C ARG A 2 -25.60 5.86 -33.68
N SER A 3 -25.17 6.91 -34.37
CA SER A 3 -23.83 7.13 -34.88
C SER A 3 -22.82 7.14 -33.73
N ALA A 4 -21.90 6.18 -33.72
CA ALA A 4 -20.70 6.22 -32.90
C ALA A 4 -19.85 7.39 -33.41
N ARG A 5 -19.89 8.53 -32.72
CA ARG A 5 -18.91 9.61 -32.93
C ARG A 5 -17.59 9.11 -32.37
N SER A 6 -16.68 8.76 -33.27
CA SER A 6 -15.27 8.57 -32.96
C SER A 6 -14.71 9.91 -32.48
N VAL A 7 -14.64 10.09 -31.17
CA VAL A 7 -13.79 11.13 -30.58
C VAL A 7 -12.38 10.82 -31.04
N SER A 8 -11.76 11.76 -31.74
CA SER A 8 -10.38 11.70 -32.20
C SER A 8 -9.45 11.60 -30.99
N GLY A 9 -9.17 10.39 -30.56
CA GLY A 9 -8.21 10.12 -29.50
C GLY A 9 -6.83 10.45 -30.01
N GLU A 10 -6.12 11.30 -29.28
CA GLU A 10 -4.66 11.21 -29.25
C GLU A 10 -4.27 9.72 -29.12
N PRO A 11 -3.14 9.28 -29.70
CA PRO A 11 -2.62 7.93 -29.52
C PRO A 11 -2.07 7.79 -28.09
N GLY A 12 -2.94 7.95 -27.10
CA GLY A 12 -2.72 7.59 -25.72
C GLY A 12 -2.72 6.08 -25.66
N TRP A 13 -1.62 5.53 -25.20
CA TRP A 13 -1.52 4.10 -24.93
C TRP A 13 -2.62 3.75 -23.93
N SER A 14 -3.55 2.89 -24.32
CA SER A 14 -4.54 2.39 -23.37
C SER A 14 -3.84 1.51 -22.35
N PHE A 15 -4.32 1.52 -21.09
CA PHE A 15 -3.84 0.64 -20.01
C PHE A 15 -3.72 -0.82 -20.50
N ASN A 16 -4.73 -1.30 -21.24
CA ASN A 16 -4.77 -2.62 -21.85
C ASN A 16 -3.66 -2.88 -22.88
N THR A 17 -3.24 -1.86 -23.64
CA THR A 17 -2.14 -1.98 -24.62
C THR A 17 -0.80 -2.18 -23.93
N ILE A 18 -0.57 -1.50 -22.81
CA ILE A 18 0.69 -1.61 -22.07
C ILE A 18 0.71 -2.89 -21.23
N LEU A 19 -0.44 -3.31 -20.71
CA LEU A 19 -0.59 -4.63 -20.09
C LEU A 19 -0.32 -5.78 -21.06
N ALA A 20 -0.79 -5.70 -22.32
CA ALA A 20 -0.47 -6.70 -23.33
C ALA A 20 1.05 -6.76 -23.64
N ILE A 21 1.75 -5.63 -23.55
CA ILE A 21 3.20 -5.55 -23.70
C ILE A 21 3.93 -6.12 -22.47
N GLN A 22 3.39 -5.90 -21.27
CA GLN A 22 3.92 -6.47 -20.03
C GLN A 22 3.73 -7.98 -19.94
N GLN A 23 2.58 -8.50 -20.35
CA GLN A 23 2.30 -9.94 -20.36
C GLN A 23 3.24 -10.71 -21.31
N THR A 24 3.82 -10.05 -22.31
CA THR A 24 4.77 -10.66 -23.25
C THR A 24 6.24 -10.41 -22.91
N ARG A 25 6.57 -9.40 -22.09
CA ARG A 25 7.97 -8.98 -21.84
C ARG A 25 8.37 -8.87 -20.37
N GLY A 26 7.43 -8.68 -19.44
CA GLY A 26 7.71 -8.31 -18.04
C GLY A 26 8.20 -9.42 -17.12
N ALA A 27 8.17 -10.69 -17.56
CA ALA A 27 8.60 -11.82 -16.74
C ALA A 27 10.12 -12.07 -16.78
N GLN A 28 10.84 -11.47 -17.74
CA GLN A 28 12.30 -11.61 -17.82
C GLN A 28 12.95 -10.49 -16.99
N PRO A 29 13.94 -10.80 -16.12
CA PRO A 29 14.66 -9.79 -15.34
C PRO A 29 15.14 -8.62 -16.19
N SER A 30 15.65 -8.92 -17.39
CA SER A 30 16.17 -7.93 -18.33
C SER A 30 15.23 -6.81 -18.74
N GLU A 31 13.93 -6.99 -18.56
CA GLU A 31 12.90 -6.01 -18.90
C GLU A 31 12.27 -5.36 -17.67
N TRP A 32 12.68 -5.70 -16.44
CA TRP A 32 12.04 -5.16 -15.23
C TRP A 32 12.18 -3.65 -15.09
N ALA A 33 13.34 -3.06 -15.40
CA ALA A 33 13.49 -1.60 -15.31
C ALA A 33 12.55 -0.87 -16.27
N ARG A 34 12.45 -1.38 -17.51
CA ARG A 34 11.51 -0.90 -18.51
C ARG A 34 10.09 -1.11 -18.02
N SER A 35 9.75 -2.30 -17.52
CA SER A 35 8.42 -2.63 -17.02
C SER A 35 7.98 -1.66 -15.92
N LEU A 36 8.78 -1.49 -14.86
CA LEU A 36 8.50 -0.55 -13.76
C LEU A 36 8.34 0.89 -14.26
N PHE A 37 9.19 1.31 -15.19
CA PHE A 37 9.09 2.63 -15.79
C PHE A 37 7.79 2.83 -16.59
N PHE A 38 7.43 1.84 -17.42
CA PHE A 38 6.17 1.86 -18.18
C PHE A 38 4.95 1.81 -17.27
N GLN A 39 4.95 0.95 -16.25
CA GLN A 39 3.88 0.89 -15.25
C GLN A 39 3.71 2.26 -14.59
N GLY A 40 4.80 2.86 -14.09
CA GLY A 40 4.77 4.17 -13.46
C GLY A 40 4.24 5.27 -14.38
N MET A 41 4.68 5.31 -15.66
CA MET A 41 4.15 6.27 -16.64
C MET A 41 2.65 6.09 -16.89
N VAL A 42 2.18 4.85 -16.89
CA VAL A 42 0.76 4.52 -17.09
C VAL A 42 -0.05 4.95 -15.88
N GLU A 43 0.38 4.59 -14.68
CA GLU A 43 -0.26 5.01 -13.42
C GLU A 43 -0.36 6.53 -13.35
N GLU A 44 0.70 7.26 -13.69
CA GLU A 44 0.68 8.72 -13.79
C GLU A 44 -0.29 9.25 -14.86
N GLY A 45 -0.42 8.55 -15.98
CA GLY A 45 -1.39 8.88 -17.04
C GLY A 45 -2.84 8.66 -16.57
N VAL A 46 -3.09 7.54 -15.89
CA VAL A 46 -4.37 7.17 -15.29
C VAL A 46 -4.76 8.18 -14.21
N ALA A 47 -3.84 8.53 -13.32
CA ALA A 47 -4.04 9.53 -12.28
C ALA A 47 -4.33 10.92 -12.87
N ARG A 48 -3.59 11.37 -13.88
CA ARG A 48 -3.86 12.66 -14.57
C ARG A 48 -5.20 12.67 -15.29
N ASN A 49 -5.61 11.55 -15.87
CA ASN A 49 -6.93 11.42 -16.48
C ASN A 49 -8.04 11.58 -15.43
N LEU A 50 -7.90 10.90 -14.28
CA LEU A 50 -8.83 11.04 -13.16
C LEU A 50 -8.86 12.47 -12.62
N GLU A 51 -7.69 13.11 -12.46
CA GLU A 51 -7.59 14.51 -12.03
C GLU A 51 -8.36 15.44 -12.97
N HIS A 52 -8.23 15.24 -14.29
CA HIS A 52 -8.98 15.99 -15.28
C HIS A 52 -10.50 15.76 -15.14
N LEU A 53 -10.92 14.51 -14.90
CA LEU A 53 -12.32 14.17 -14.65
C LEU A 53 -12.84 14.82 -13.36
N PHE A 54 -12.01 15.01 -12.35
CA PHE A 54 -12.40 15.67 -11.10
C PHE A 54 -12.38 17.19 -11.13
N ARG A 55 -11.74 17.85 -12.11
CA ARG A 55 -11.79 19.31 -12.23
C ARG A 55 -13.23 19.83 -12.26
N ASP A 56 -13.49 20.90 -11.52
CA ASP A 56 -14.83 21.47 -11.44
C ASP A 56 -15.33 21.94 -12.80
N VAL A 57 -16.62 21.68 -13.04
CA VAL A 57 -17.37 22.16 -14.19
C VAL A 57 -18.48 23.06 -13.67
N GLN A 58 -18.56 24.27 -14.22
CA GLN A 58 -19.54 25.28 -13.79
C GLN A 58 -20.95 24.96 -14.30
N ASP A 59 -21.06 24.31 -15.46
CA ASP A 59 -22.34 23.92 -16.05
C ASP A 59 -22.92 22.65 -15.41
N VAL A 60 -24.21 22.68 -15.08
CA VAL A 60 -24.90 21.60 -14.36
C VAL A 60 -25.12 20.37 -15.23
N GLU A 61 -25.38 20.55 -16.52
CA GLU A 61 -25.66 19.46 -17.45
C GLU A 61 -24.35 18.74 -17.83
N GLU A 62 -23.29 19.50 -18.09
CA GLU A 62 -21.95 18.97 -18.31
C GLU A 62 -21.43 18.24 -17.06
N ARG A 63 -21.70 18.76 -15.86
CA ARG A 63 -21.33 18.09 -14.60
C ARG A 63 -21.96 16.70 -14.49
N PHE A 64 -23.24 16.56 -14.89
CA PHE A 64 -23.91 15.26 -14.85
C PHE A 64 -23.25 14.25 -15.80
N GLN A 65 -23.01 14.65 -17.06
CA GLN A 65 -22.33 13.79 -18.02
C GLN A 65 -20.92 13.40 -17.54
N LYS A 66 -20.26 14.29 -16.80
CA LYS A 66 -18.95 14.04 -16.22
C LYS A 66 -19.00 13.07 -15.04
N ASP A 67 -20.02 13.15 -14.19
CA ASP A 67 -20.24 12.22 -13.09
C ASP A 67 -20.42 10.78 -13.62
N GLU A 68 -21.20 10.59 -14.68
CA GLU A 68 -21.31 9.28 -15.37
C GLU A 68 -19.96 8.80 -15.91
N GLN A 69 -19.18 9.68 -16.55
CA GLN A 69 -17.86 9.34 -17.06
C GLN A 69 -16.89 8.91 -15.97
N ILE A 70 -16.96 9.52 -14.78
CA ILE A 70 -16.17 9.13 -13.62
C ILE A 70 -16.54 7.69 -13.20
N LEU A 71 -17.82 7.37 -13.07
CA LEU A 71 -18.22 6.00 -12.68
C LEU A 71 -17.82 4.97 -13.73
N VAL A 72 -17.97 5.28 -15.02
CA VAL A 72 -17.50 4.42 -16.12
C VAL A 72 -15.98 4.25 -16.08
N TRP A 73 -15.24 5.29 -15.71
CA TRP A 73 -13.79 5.20 -15.54
C TRP A 73 -13.43 4.24 -14.40
N PHE A 74 -14.04 4.37 -13.23
CA PHE A 74 -13.80 3.46 -12.08
C PHE A 74 -14.21 2.03 -12.40
N GLU A 75 -15.35 1.85 -13.07
CA GLU A 75 -15.81 0.56 -13.56
C GLU A 75 -14.74 -0.12 -14.42
N ARG A 76 -14.18 0.63 -15.37
CA ARG A 76 -13.11 0.11 -16.24
C ARG A 76 -11.86 -0.26 -15.45
N GLN A 77 -11.39 0.59 -14.54
CA GLN A 77 -10.17 0.28 -13.77
C GLN A 77 -10.36 -0.96 -12.88
N ILE A 78 -11.45 -1.01 -12.12
CA ILE A 78 -11.69 -2.09 -11.14
C ILE A 78 -11.97 -3.44 -11.81
N ILE A 79 -12.70 -3.47 -12.93
CA ILE A 79 -12.99 -4.75 -13.63
C ILE A 79 -11.82 -5.18 -14.50
N SER A 80 -11.16 -4.22 -15.15
CA SER A 80 -10.06 -4.54 -16.06
C SER A 80 -8.76 -4.77 -15.31
N ALA A 81 -8.76 -4.65 -13.97
CA ALA A 81 -7.64 -4.98 -13.11
C ALA A 81 -7.12 -6.38 -13.52
N PRO A 82 -5.94 -6.42 -14.16
CA PRO A 82 -5.49 -7.63 -14.82
C PRO A 82 -5.24 -8.73 -13.78
N GLY A 83 -5.51 -9.97 -14.19
CA GLY A 83 -4.91 -11.11 -13.51
C GLY A 83 -3.40 -10.97 -13.60
N SER A 84 -2.77 -10.73 -12.46
CA SER A 84 -1.33 -10.47 -12.41
C SER A 84 -0.54 -11.71 -12.82
N THR A 85 0.46 -11.51 -13.68
CA THR A 85 1.38 -12.58 -14.10
C THR A 85 2.46 -12.76 -13.04
N VAL A 86 2.56 -13.97 -12.49
CA VAL A 86 3.62 -14.38 -11.56
C VAL A 86 5.01 -14.06 -12.17
N GLY A 87 5.88 -13.41 -11.39
CA GLY A 87 7.27 -13.10 -11.77
C GLY A 87 7.49 -11.75 -12.47
N ALA A 88 6.45 -10.97 -12.75
CA ALA A 88 6.62 -9.61 -13.25
C ALA A 88 7.01 -8.64 -12.12
N ALA A 89 7.94 -7.72 -12.39
CA ALA A 89 8.18 -6.58 -11.50
C ALA A 89 6.92 -5.71 -11.40
N MET A 90 6.59 -5.26 -10.19
CA MET A 90 5.37 -4.50 -9.91
C MET A 90 5.69 -3.18 -9.22
N THR A 91 4.95 -2.15 -9.59
CA THR A 91 4.93 -0.88 -8.87
C THR A 91 4.16 -0.99 -7.56
N ARG A 92 4.41 -0.03 -6.68
CA ARG A 92 3.64 0.21 -5.45
C ARG A 92 2.15 0.33 -5.73
N GLY A 93 1.75 1.06 -6.77
CA GLY A 93 0.34 1.26 -7.13
C GLY A 93 -0.36 -0.02 -7.56
N THR A 94 0.30 -0.85 -8.36
CA THR A 94 -0.23 -2.16 -8.78
C THR A 94 -0.44 -3.10 -7.59
N VAL A 95 0.50 -3.15 -6.64
CA VAL A 95 0.36 -4.01 -5.45
C VAL A 95 -0.71 -3.48 -4.50
N GLU A 96 -0.83 -2.15 -4.36
CA GLU A 96 -1.92 -1.55 -3.63
C GLU A 96 -3.27 -1.93 -4.22
N GLU A 97 -3.45 -1.74 -5.53
CA GLU A 97 -4.67 -2.09 -6.21
C GLU A 97 -5.01 -3.58 -6.03
N TYR A 98 -4.02 -4.46 -6.19
CA TYR A 98 -4.21 -5.89 -5.95
C TYR A 98 -4.61 -6.21 -4.50
N GLU A 99 -3.94 -5.65 -3.50
CA GLU A 99 -4.26 -5.88 -2.08
C GLU A 99 -5.68 -5.38 -1.75
N GLN A 100 -6.08 -4.22 -2.25
CA GLN A 100 -7.42 -3.67 -2.02
C GLN A 100 -8.50 -4.51 -2.72
N LEU A 101 -8.26 -4.95 -3.97
CA LEU A 101 -9.21 -5.79 -4.70
C LEU A 101 -9.34 -7.20 -4.11
N SER A 102 -8.25 -7.71 -3.52
CA SER A 102 -8.22 -9.04 -2.89
C SER A 102 -8.87 -9.06 -1.52
N PHE A 103 -9.12 -7.89 -0.93
CA PHE A 103 -9.80 -7.79 0.36
C PHE A 103 -11.24 -8.32 0.27
N TYR A 104 -11.59 -9.28 1.14
CA TYR A 104 -12.91 -9.92 1.14
C TYR A 104 -14.10 -8.92 1.19
N GLY A 105 -13.95 -7.81 1.90
CA GLY A 105 -15.01 -6.79 2.00
C GLY A 105 -15.11 -5.85 0.80
N PHE A 106 -14.19 -5.91 -0.17
CA PHE A 106 -14.15 -5.00 -1.32
C PHE A 106 -15.35 -5.19 -2.27
N SER A 107 -15.98 -6.36 -2.26
CA SER A 107 -17.25 -6.61 -2.96
C SER A 107 -18.33 -5.57 -2.63
N ASN A 108 -18.41 -5.11 -1.38
CA ASN A 108 -19.38 -4.07 -0.97
C ASN A 108 -19.02 -2.70 -1.54
N VAL A 109 -17.71 -2.40 -1.65
CA VAL A 109 -17.24 -1.18 -2.32
C VAL A 109 -17.69 -1.20 -3.78
N VAL A 110 -17.54 -2.35 -4.45
CA VAL A 110 -17.96 -2.57 -5.84
C VAL A 110 -19.48 -2.42 -6.02
N GLU A 111 -20.28 -3.05 -5.15
CA GLU A 111 -21.75 -2.95 -5.18
C GLU A 111 -22.25 -1.53 -4.87
N TRP A 112 -21.57 -0.82 -3.97
CA TRP A 112 -21.87 0.58 -3.69
C TRP A 112 -21.54 1.48 -4.88
N LEU A 113 -20.38 1.28 -5.51
CA LEU A 113 -19.79 2.14 -6.53
C LEU A 113 -20.41 2.00 -7.92
N LEU A 114 -20.69 0.78 -8.39
CA LEU A 114 -20.99 0.54 -9.81
C LEU A 114 -22.50 0.50 -10.10
N PRO A 115 -23.01 1.35 -11.02
CA PRO A 115 -24.44 1.47 -11.32
C PRO A 115 -25.15 0.15 -11.64
N ARG A 116 -24.47 -0.77 -12.33
CA ARG A 116 -25.03 -2.08 -12.70
C ARG A 116 -25.38 -3.00 -11.52
N PHE A 117 -24.87 -2.71 -10.32
CA PHE A 117 -25.20 -3.44 -9.10
C PHE A 117 -26.26 -2.72 -8.26
N TRP A 118 -26.76 -1.57 -8.72
CA TRP A 118 -27.80 -0.82 -8.02
C TRP A 118 -29.18 -1.33 -8.41
N SER A 119 -30.14 -1.19 -7.49
CA SER A 119 -31.55 -1.50 -7.76
C SER A 119 -32.14 -0.64 -8.88
N ASP A 120 -31.69 0.62 -8.98
CA ASP A 120 -31.95 1.51 -10.12
C ASP A 120 -30.61 2.04 -10.66
N PRO A 121 -30.15 1.57 -11.84
CA PRO A 121 -28.90 2.01 -12.43
C PRO A 121 -28.96 3.47 -12.94
N ASN A 122 -30.15 4.07 -13.03
CA ASN A 122 -30.34 5.45 -13.48
C ASN A 122 -30.62 6.42 -12.33
N ASP A 123 -30.40 6.01 -11.07
CA ASP A 123 -30.55 6.88 -9.91
C ASP A 123 -29.49 8.00 -9.93
N LEU A 124 -29.88 9.13 -10.52
CA LEU A 124 -29.03 10.31 -10.66
C LEU A 124 -28.61 10.89 -9.30
N GLY A 125 -29.46 10.72 -8.28
CA GLY A 125 -29.17 11.15 -6.92
C GLY A 125 -28.00 10.36 -6.36
N ARG A 126 -28.06 9.02 -6.50
CA ARG A 126 -26.98 8.12 -6.09
C ARG A 126 -25.69 8.36 -6.88
N VAL A 127 -25.76 8.56 -8.20
CA VAL A 127 -24.58 8.91 -9.03
C VAL A 127 -23.86 10.13 -8.44
N ARG A 128 -24.58 11.22 -8.19
CA ARG A 128 -24.00 12.46 -7.66
C ARG A 128 -23.38 12.27 -6.28
N THR A 129 -24.05 11.53 -5.39
CA THR A 129 -23.55 11.24 -4.04
C THR A 129 -22.25 10.43 -4.09
N VAL A 130 -22.23 9.34 -4.86
CA VAL A 130 -21.04 8.48 -5.00
C VAL A 130 -19.88 9.29 -5.57
N VAL A 131 -20.11 10.06 -6.65
CA VAL A 131 -19.05 10.87 -7.26
C VAL A 131 -18.58 12.00 -6.35
N ALA A 132 -19.46 12.62 -5.56
CA ALA A 132 -19.06 13.59 -4.55
C ALA A 132 -18.10 12.96 -3.52
N ARG A 133 -18.38 11.74 -3.05
CA ARG A 133 -17.49 11.00 -2.13
C ARG A 133 -16.17 10.59 -2.77
N LEU A 134 -16.17 10.22 -4.05
CA LEU A 134 -14.93 9.94 -4.79
C LEU A 134 -14.05 11.18 -4.91
N ARG A 135 -14.63 12.35 -5.21
CA ARG A 135 -13.91 13.63 -5.24
C ARG A 135 -13.36 13.98 -3.85
N GLU A 136 -14.17 13.83 -2.80
CA GLU A 136 -13.74 14.06 -1.41
C GLU A 136 -12.57 13.14 -1.03
N ALA A 137 -12.67 11.84 -1.30
CA ALA A 137 -11.61 10.87 -1.04
C ALA A 137 -10.31 11.21 -1.77
N TYR A 138 -10.39 11.52 -3.07
CA TYR A 138 -9.24 11.91 -3.88
C TYR A 138 -8.56 13.17 -3.36
N ASN A 139 -9.34 14.22 -3.07
CA ASN A 139 -8.80 15.47 -2.54
C ASN A 139 -8.18 15.30 -1.15
N THR A 140 -8.81 14.50 -0.29
CA THR A 140 -8.31 14.26 1.07
C THR A 140 -7.01 13.47 1.07
N ALA A 141 -6.90 12.45 0.21
CA ALA A 141 -5.67 11.68 0.03
C ALA A 141 -4.50 12.55 -0.45
N LEU A 142 -4.78 13.50 -1.35
CA LEU A 142 -3.77 14.42 -1.88
C LEU A 142 -3.31 15.50 -0.88
N LEU A 143 -4.21 15.98 -0.02
CA LEU A 143 -3.95 17.16 0.82
C LEU A 143 -3.17 16.81 2.10
N LEU A 144 -3.46 15.66 2.74
CA LEU A 144 -2.89 15.32 4.04
C LEU A 144 -1.42 14.87 3.98
N ALA A 145 -1.00 14.30 2.86
CA ALA A 145 0.40 13.93 2.63
C ALA A 145 1.33 15.15 2.44
N ARG A 146 0.86 16.39 2.55
CA ARG A 146 1.72 17.59 2.39
C ARG A 146 1.99 18.32 3.69
N SER A 147 1.00 18.44 4.57
CA SER A 147 1.13 19.29 5.76
C SER A 147 2.13 18.76 6.79
N TRP A 148 2.33 17.44 6.85
CA TRP A 148 3.21 16.80 7.82
C TRP A 148 4.62 16.52 7.30
N PHE A 149 4.76 16.35 5.98
CA PHE A 149 6.03 16.11 5.32
C PHE A 149 6.74 17.40 4.92
N ALA A 150 6.04 18.53 4.86
CA ALA A 150 6.63 19.82 4.52
C ALA A 150 7.75 20.11 5.53
N PRO A 151 9.03 20.03 5.12
CA PRO A 151 10.07 20.62 5.92
C PRO A 151 9.73 22.11 5.98
N VAL A 152 9.84 22.71 7.16
CA VAL A 152 9.93 24.16 7.27
C VAL A 152 11.13 24.59 6.43
N GLU A 153 10.83 25.03 5.21
CA GLU A 153 11.67 25.67 4.19
C GLU A 153 13.18 25.43 4.22
N GLN A 154 13.74 24.91 3.12
CA GLN A 154 14.87 25.56 2.44
C GLN A 154 15.15 24.96 1.05
N GLY A 155 14.66 25.65 0.01
CA GLY A 155 15.47 25.98 -1.17
C GLY A 155 15.88 24.91 -2.20
N SER A 156 15.25 23.73 -2.27
CA SER A 156 15.56 22.77 -3.35
C SER A 156 14.42 22.66 -4.37
N SER A 157 14.73 22.94 -5.63
CA SER A 157 13.82 22.83 -6.77
C SER A 157 13.52 21.35 -7.08
N SER A 158 12.53 20.75 -6.40
CA SER A 158 12.07 19.38 -6.67
C SER A 158 11.08 19.36 -7.83
N SER A 159 11.59 19.46 -9.06
CA SER A 159 10.74 19.55 -10.26
C SER A 159 10.32 18.21 -10.89
N PHE A 160 10.56 17.04 -10.27
CA PHE A 160 10.27 15.80 -11.00
C PHE A 160 9.49 14.66 -10.32
N PHE A 161 9.20 14.64 -9.00
CA PHE A 161 8.49 13.47 -8.43
C PHE A 161 7.43 13.64 -7.32
N ASP A 162 7.28 14.76 -6.61
CA ASP A 162 6.63 14.66 -5.28
C ASP A 162 5.23 15.30 -5.18
N ARG A 163 4.30 14.84 -6.03
CA ARG A 163 2.92 14.71 -5.55
C ARG A 163 2.63 13.22 -5.43
N PRO A 164 2.44 12.67 -4.22
CA PRO A 164 1.86 11.35 -4.08
C PRO A 164 0.42 11.43 -4.61
N LEU A 165 0.27 11.23 -5.92
CA LEU A 165 -1.04 10.99 -6.53
C LEU A 165 -1.54 9.67 -5.95
N PRO A 166 -2.83 9.55 -5.58
CA PRO A 166 -3.37 8.27 -5.15
C PRO A 166 -3.11 7.25 -6.25
N SER A 167 -2.39 6.19 -5.89
CA SER A 167 -1.77 5.27 -6.82
C SER A 167 -2.72 4.18 -7.33
N SER A 168 -3.93 4.10 -6.76
CA SER A 168 -4.89 3.01 -7.02
C SER A 168 -6.34 3.50 -7.07
N ALA A 169 -7.07 3.11 -8.12
CA ALA A 169 -8.50 3.36 -8.21
C ALA A 169 -9.27 2.63 -7.09
N ALA A 170 -8.83 1.42 -6.75
CA ALA A 170 -9.40 0.66 -5.64
C ALA A 170 -9.21 1.36 -4.29
N GLY A 171 -8.04 1.95 -4.05
CA GLY A 171 -7.76 2.75 -2.85
C GLY A 171 -8.69 3.96 -2.71
N VAL A 172 -8.87 4.73 -3.80
CA VAL A 172 -9.79 5.89 -3.82
C VAL A 172 -11.25 5.45 -3.61
N ALA A 173 -11.66 4.36 -4.27
CA ALA A 173 -13.02 3.82 -4.13
C ALA A 173 -13.30 3.35 -2.69
N TYR A 174 -12.34 2.68 -2.05
CA TYR A 174 -12.46 2.25 -0.67
C TYR A 174 -12.59 3.47 0.26
N TRP A 175 -11.70 4.47 0.14
CA TRP A 175 -11.81 5.70 0.92
C TRP A 175 -13.19 6.37 0.77
N ALA A 176 -13.69 6.47 -0.45
CA ALA A 176 -14.99 7.07 -0.72
C ALA A 176 -16.15 6.27 -0.08
N TYR A 177 -16.08 4.95 -0.14
CA TYR A 177 -17.03 4.07 0.54
C TYR A 177 -16.99 4.25 2.07
N TYR A 178 -15.79 4.31 2.65
CA TYR A 178 -15.63 4.59 4.08
C TYR A 178 -16.27 5.94 4.45
N LEU A 179 -16.00 7.01 3.71
CA LEU A 179 -16.56 8.34 3.97
C LEU A 179 -18.09 8.39 3.84
N ASP A 180 -18.66 7.62 2.90
CA ASP A 180 -20.11 7.51 2.74
C ASP A 180 -20.77 6.80 3.92
N ARG A 181 -20.13 5.75 4.44
CA ARG A 181 -20.72 4.85 5.44
C ARG A 181 -20.31 5.15 6.88
N ARG A 182 -19.29 5.98 7.12
CA ARG A 182 -18.71 6.21 8.45
C ARG A 182 -19.76 6.54 9.51
N ASP A 183 -20.74 7.39 9.19
CA ASP A 183 -21.72 7.88 10.17
C ASP A 183 -22.65 6.74 10.65
N SER A 184 -22.81 5.68 9.85
CA SER A 184 -23.55 4.45 10.18
C SER A 184 -22.72 3.35 10.82
N MET A 185 -21.40 3.53 10.92
CA MET A 185 -20.48 2.56 11.53
C MET A 185 -20.29 2.84 13.02
N SER A 186 -20.13 1.78 13.82
CA SER A 186 -19.60 1.91 15.18
C SER A 186 -18.15 2.40 15.16
N PRO A 187 -17.63 3.02 16.23
CA PRO A 187 -16.24 3.45 16.29
C PRO A 187 -15.25 2.32 16.00
N GLU A 188 -15.52 1.11 16.49
CA GLU A 188 -14.69 -0.08 16.27
C GLU A 188 -14.69 -0.49 14.79
N GLN A 189 -15.85 -0.44 14.13
CA GLN A 189 -15.95 -0.69 12.69
C GLN A 189 -15.15 0.35 11.91
N ARG A 190 -15.23 1.64 12.29
CA ARG A 190 -14.46 2.71 11.65
C ARG A 190 -12.97 2.46 11.78
N LEU A 191 -12.47 2.15 12.98
CA LEU A 191 -11.06 1.82 13.20
C LEU A 191 -10.62 0.60 12.39
N ARG A 192 -11.47 -0.43 12.25
CA ARG A 192 -11.17 -1.60 11.43
C ARG A 192 -11.07 -1.26 9.94
N HIS A 193 -11.94 -0.41 9.41
CA HIS A 193 -11.83 0.08 8.02
C HIS A 193 -10.60 0.98 7.83
N LEU A 194 -10.32 1.86 8.79
CA LEU A 194 -9.16 2.74 8.77
C LEU A 194 -7.84 1.96 8.88
N SER A 195 -7.79 0.82 9.57
CA SER A 195 -6.57 -0.01 9.60
C SER A 195 -6.28 -0.64 8.24
N ILE A 196 -7.32 -1.01 7.49
CA ILE A 196 -7.17 -1.50 6.11
C ILE A 196 -6.64 -0.40 5.19
N LEU A 197 -7.21 0.80 5.26
CA LEU A 197 -6.78 1.96 4.46
C LEU A 197 -5.39 2.47 4.89
N GLY A 198 -5.11 2.47 6.18
CA GLY A 198 -3.86 2.92 6.80
C GLY A 198 -2.64 2.07 6.45
N ARG A 199 -2.85 0.89 5.86
CA ARG A 199 -1.76 0.10 5.27
C ARG A 199 -1.07 0.83 4.12
N TRP A 200 -1.81 1.60 3.32
CA TRP A 200 -1.28 2.37 2.20
C TRP A 200 -1.28 3.88 2.45
N TYR A 201 -2.20 4.36 3.28
CA TYR A 201 -2.43 5.78 3.59
C TYR A 201 -2.40 6.06 5.09
N PRO A 202 -1.31 5.74 5.82
CA PRO A 202 -1.27 5.82 7.27
C PRO A 202 -1.48 7.23 7.82
N GLY A 203 -0.93 8.26 7.18
CA GLY A 203 -1.13 9.65 7.60
C GLY A 203 -2.60 10.08 7.50
N GLN A 204 -3.28 9.74 6.40
CA GLN A 204 -4.71 10.03 6.25
C GLN A 204 -5.54 9.23 7.27
N ALA A 205 -5.25 7.94 7.44
CA ALA A 205 -5.94 7.11 8.42
C ALA A 205 -5.78 7.68 9.84
N PHE A 206 -4.57 8.09 10.22
CA PHE A 206 -4.28 8.72 11.50
C PHE A 206 -5.15 9.96 11.75
N MET A 207 -5.31 10.85 10.77
CA MET A 207 -6.15 12.04 10.94
C MET A 207 -7.60 11.68 11.26
N TYR A 208 -8.16 10.66 10.59
CA TYR A 208 -9.51 10.18 10.91
C TYR A 208 -9.54 9.51 12.27
N VAL A 209 -8.60 8.62 12.59
CA VAL A 209 -8.51 7.96 13.91
C VAL A 209 -8.44 8.99 15.04
N LEU A 210 -7.68 10.07 14.86
CA LEU A 210 -7.56 11.15 15.85
C LEU A 210 -8.88 11.93 16.01
N THR A 211 -9.60 12.17 14.91
CA THR A 211 -10.95 12.76 14.98
C THR A 211 -11.92 11.84 15.71
N GLU A 212 -11.92 10.54 15.39
CA GLU A 212 -12.74 9.54 16.08
C GLU A 212 -12.47 9.54 17.59
N LEU A 213 -11.19 9.56 17.98
CA LEU A 213 -10.76 9.65 19.37
C LEU A 213 -11.34 10.88 20.09
N LYS A 214 -11.38 12.03 19.43
CA LYS A 214 -11.91 13.27 20.01
C LYS A 214 -13.43 13.27 20.13
N GLU A 215 -14.13 12.65 19.19
CA GLU A 215 -15.59 12.68 19.10
C GLU A 215 -16.28 11.58 19.92
N TYR A 216 -15.73 10.35 19.95
CA TYR A 216 -16.48 9.17 20.42
C TYR A 216 -15.81 8.38 21.55
N CYS A 217 -14.61 8.76 21.99
CA CYS A 217 -13.88 7.98 22.98
C CYS A 217 -14.52 8.05 24.38
N GLN A 218 -15.16 6.95 24.80
CA GLN A 218 -15.79 6.81 26.12
C GLN A 218 -14.80 6.89 27.28
N THR A 219 -13.52 6.60 27.03
CA THR A 219 -12.44 6.70 28.02
C THR A 219 -12.25 8.12 28.56
N PHE A 220 -12.66 9.13 27.80
CA PHE A 220 -12.67 10.53 28.27
C PHE A 220 -13.97 10.94 28.96
N THR A 221 -14.99 10.09 28.95
CA THR A 221 -16.29 10.37 29.56
C THR A 221 -16.60 9.55 30.81
N THR A 222 -15.96 8.39 31.00
CA THR A 222 -16.29 7.45 32.08
C THR A 222 -15.04 6.84 32.72
N GLU A 223 -14.81 7.14 34.00
CA GLU A 223 -13.63 6.70 34.76
C GLU A 223 -13.60 5.17 34.99
N GLU A 224 -14.76 4.52 35.07
CA GLU A 224 -14.87 3.06 35.19
C GLU A 224 -14.34 2.31 33.97
N TYR A 225 -14.60 2.85 32.76
CA TYR A 225 -14.10 2.26 31.52
C TYR A 225 -12.57 2.31 31.47
N TYR A 226 -11.97 3.41 31.91
CA TYR A 226 -10.51 3.55 32.04
C TYR A 226 -9.91 2.47 32.95
N GLN A 227 -10.47 2.27 34.15
CA GLN A 227 -9.97 1.24 35.05
C GLN A 227 -10.09 -0.17 34.44
N SER A 228 -11.14 -0.43 33.67
CA SER A 228 -11.33 -1.74 33.01
C SER A 228 -10.28 -2.04 31.93
N LEU A 229 -9.78 -1.03 31.21
CA LEU A 229 -8.74 -1.20 30.18
C LEU A 229 -7.40 -1.63 30.78
N PHE A 230 -7.08 -1.17 32.00
CA PHE A 230 -5.74 -1.35 32.59
C PHE A 230 -5.69 -2.35 33.77
N THR A 231 -6.85 -2.87 34.21
CA THR A 231 -6.93 -3.88 35.29
C THR A 231 -6.53 -5.29 34.85
N GLY A 232 -6.32 -5.53 33.55
CA GLY A 232 -5.97 -6.83 32.97
C GLY A 232 -4.55 -7.36 33.25
N GLY A 233 -3.69 -6.60 33.92
CA GLY A 233 -2.28 -6.96 34.16
C GLY A 233 -1.35 -6.66 32.97
N ILE A 234 -0.04 -6.58 33.25
CA ILE A 234 0.99 -6.16 32.26
C ILE A 234 1.07 -7.12 31.07
N GLU A 235 0.96 -8.43 31.28
CA GLU A 235 1.05 -9.43 30.20
C GLU A 235 -0.12 -9.33 29.20
N ARG A 236 -1.33 -9.07 29.69
CA ARG A 236 -2.50 -8.84 28.83
C ARG A 236 -2.31 -7.58 27.99
N SER A 237 -1.74 -6.53 28.57
CA SER A 237 -1.40 -5.30 27.88
C SER A 237 -0.39 -5.53 26.74
N LEU A 238 0.65 -6.34 26.93
CA LEU A 238 1.66 -6.61 25.89
C LEU A 238 1.08 -7.36 24.67
N ASN A 239 0.20 -8.34 24.91
CA ASN A 239 -0.48 -9.07 23.83
C ASN A 239 -1.43 -8.14 23.06
N GLU A 240 -2.16 -7.27 23.76
CA GLU A 240 -3.03 -6.29 23.13
C GLU A 240 -2.25 -5.25 22.32
N ILE A 241 -1.12 -4.74 22.84
CA ILE A 241 -0.22 -3.84 22.10
C ILE A 241 0.29 -4.51 20.82
N THR A 242 0.72 -5.78 20.91
CA THR A 242 1.18 -6.53 19.74
C THR A 242 0.08 -6.69 18.71
N ARG A 243 -1.14 -7.08 19.13
CA ARG A 243 -2.29 -7.20 18.24
C ARG A 243 -2.69 -5.87 17.61
N ALA A 244 -2.60 -4.77 18.35
CA ALA A 244 -2.83 -3.43 17.82
C ALA A 244 -1.80 -3.09 16.74
N ALA A 245 -0.50 -3.30 17.01
CA ALA A 245 0.55 -3.05 16.01
C ALA A 245 0.36 -3.88 14.73
N GLU A 246 0.02 -5.16 14.86
CA GLU A 246 -0.25 -6.04 13.73
C GLU A 246 -1.46 -5.59 12.89
N LEU A 247 -2.53 -5.13 13.53
CA LEU A 247 -3.75 -4.65 12.86
C LEU A 247 -3.45 -3.51 11.87
N TRP A 248 -2.47 -2.65 12.18
CA TRP A 248 -2.09 -1.51 11.36
C TRP A 248 -0.99 -1.82 10.32
N LEU A 249 -0.36 -2.99 10.40
CA LEU A 249 0.71 -3.40 9.49
C LEU A 249 0.26 -4.45 8.46
N THR A 250 -0.60 -5.39 8.84
CA THR A 250 -0.82 -6.63 8.08
C THR A 250 -2.29 -7.05 8.04
N TYR A 251 -2.64 -7.90 7.08
CA TYR A 251 -3.97 -8.50 7.01
C TYR A 251 -4.11 -9.71 7.95
N ASP A 252 -5.35 -9.93 8.37
CA ASP A 252 -5.92 -11.04 9.13
C ASP A 252 -4.97 -11.93 9.96
N GLN A 253 -5.06 -11.78 11.29
CA GLN A 253 -4.36 -12.63 12.26
C GLN A 253 -4.83 -14.10 12.22
N ARG A 254 -6.03 -14.39 11.70
CA ARG A 254 -6.67 -15.71 11.83
C ARG A 254 -6.03 -16.79 10.95
N GLU A 255 -5.39 -16.40 9.84
CA GLU A 255 -4.72 -17.34 8.92
C GLU A 255 -3.22 -17.47 9.18
N ARG A 256 -2.66 -16.69 10.12
CA ARG A 256 -1.25 -16.86 10.47
C ARG A 256 -1.03 -18.21 11.13
N ALA A 257 -0.09 -18.95 10.56
CA ALA A 257 0.47 -20.11 11.24
C ALA A 257 0.96 -19.66 12.63
N PRO A 258 0.55 -20.31 13.73
CA PRO A 258 0.81 -19.87 15.10
C PRO A 258 2.32 -19.79 15.46
N ASN A 259 3.20 -20.26 14.57
CA ASN A 259 4.64 -20.32 14.76
C ASN A 259 5.44 -19.31 13.94
N ARG A 260 4.79 -18.39 13.20
CA ARG A 260 5.54 -17.36 12.46
C ARG A 260 6.04 -16.31 13.45
N PRO A 261 7.35 -16.04 13.54
CA PRO A 261 7.86 -14.99 14.41
C PRO A 261 7.26 -13.63 14.00
N PRO A 262 7.02 -12.72 14.96
CA PRO A 262 6.52 -11.39 14.65
C PRO A 262 7.50 -10.66 13.72
N ASP A 263 6.95 -9.89 12.78
CA ASP A 263 7.74 -9.02 11.92
C ASP A 263 8.56 -8.05 12.79
N ARG A 264 9.82 -7.78 12.42
CA ARG A 264 10.69 -6.82 13.14
C ARG A 264 10.01 -5.46 13.30
N MET A 265 9.20 -5.04 12.32
CA MET A 265 8.42 -3.81 12.40
C MET A 265 7.31 -3.88 13.46
N VAL A 266 6.68 -5.04 13.65
CA VAL A 266 5.68 -5.24 14.72
C VAL A 266 6.36 -5.10 16.08
N GLU A 267 7.53 -5.70 16.29
CA GLU A 267 8.25 -5.57 17.56
C GLU A 267 8.68 -4.12 17.83
N PHE A 268 9.15 -3.43 16.80
CA PHE A 268 9.50 -2.01 16.89
C PHE A 268 8.28 -1.15 17.26
N MET A 269 7.17 -1.32 16.55
CA MET A 269 5.92 -0.61 16.84
C MET A 269 5.43 -0.94 18.25
N ARG A 270 5.48 -2.21 18.66
CA ARG A 270 5.11 -2.65 20.01
C ARG A 270 5.91 -1.88 21.06
N SER A 271 7.24 -1.81 20.93
CA SER A 271 8.09 -1.08 21.87
C SER A 271 7.72 0.40 21.96
N ASN A 272 7.51 1.06 20.81
CA ASN A 272 7.18 2.49 20.78
C ASN A 272 5.79 2.78 21.37
N VAL A 273 4.80 1.93 21.07
CA VAL A 273 3.46 2.04 21.63
C VAL A 273 3.49 1.76 23.13
N GLU A 274 4.23 0.76 23.58
CA GLU A 274 4.41 0.48 25.00
C GLU A 274 5.05 1.66 25.74
N ASP A 275 6.13 2.24 25.20
CA ASP A 275 6.79 3.40 25.81
C ASP A 275 5.88 4.63 25.84
N PHE A 276 4.99 4.78 24.86
CA PHE A 276 3.98 5.84 24.83
C PHE A 276 2.84 5.60 25.84
N VAL A 277 2.35 4.36 25.95
CA VAL A 277 1.17 4.01 26.77
C VAL A 277 1.53 3.77 28.24
N ARG A 278 2.72 3.25 28.56
CA ARG A 278 3.15 2.94 29.94
C ARG A 278 3.03 4.12 30.90
N PRO A 279 3.44 5.36 30.54
CA PRO A 279 3.24 6.52 31.41
C PRO A 279 1.75 6.86 31.62
N LEU A 280 0.88 6.54 30.64
CA LEU A 280 -0.55 6.84 30.73
C LEU A 280 -1.26 6.05 31.82
N HIS A 281 -0.79 4.85 32.14
CA HIS A 281 -1.38 4.00 33.19
C HIS A 281 -1.35 4.65 34.58
N GLN A 282 -0.50 5.65 34.77
CA GLN A 282 -0.33 6.36 36.04
C GLN A 282 -1.03 7.71 36.06
N LEU A 283 -1.65 8.12 34.96
CA LEU A 283 -2.31 9.42 34.83
C LEU A 283 -3.81 9.30 35.11
N ASP A 284 -4.40 10.40 35.60
CA ASP A 284 -5.86 10.56 35.60
C ASP A 284 -6.39 10.83 34.17
N VAL A 285 -7.71 10.70 33.99
CA VAL A 285 -8.39 10.89 32.70
C VAL A 285 -8.10 12.27 32.11
N SER A 286 -8.05 13.33 32.93
CA SER A 286 -7.84 14.71 32.47
C SER A 286 -6.43 14.95 31.91
N LEU A 287 -5.42 14.31 32.51
CA LEU A 287 -4.04 14.35 32.06
C LEU A 287 -3.84 13.48 30.82
N MET A 288 -4.55 12.37 30.71
CA MET A 288 -4.54 11.55 29.50
C MET A 288 -5.09 12.32 28.29
N THR A 289 -6.22 13.04 28.44
CA THR A 289 -6.74 13.91 27.37
C THR A 289 -5.70 14.94 26.93
N LYS A 290 -4.89 15.46 27.87
CA LYS A 290 -3.76 16.35 27.53
C LYS A 290 -2.63 15.63 26.81
N VAL A 291 -2.37 14.36 27.06
CA VAL A 291 -1.34 13.60 26.32
C VAL A 291 -1.78 13.32 24.89
N TYR A 292 -3.05 12.98 24.68
CA TYR A 292 -3.64 12.86 23.33
C TYR A 292 -3.98 14.20 22.68
N SER A 293 -3.66 15.34 23.32
CA SER A 293 -3.76 16.64 22.67
C SER A 293 -2.76 16.75 21.52
N GLU A 294 -3.17 17.45 20.46
CA GLU A 294 -2.41 17.55 19.20
C GLU A 294 -0.92 17.87 19.41
N PRO A 295 -0.51 18.87 20.22
CA PRO A 295 0.91 19.25 20.29
C PRO A 295 1.82 18.18 20.90
N ARG A 296 1.32 17.37 21.84
CA ARG A 296 2.11 16.32 22.48
C ARG A 296 2.22 15.09 21.60
N LEU A 297 1.09 14.69 21.00
CA LEU A 297 1.04 13.56 20.08
C LEU A 297 1.87 13.85 18.81
N GLU A 298 1.76 15.06 18.26
CA GLU A 298 2.58 15.55 17.15
C GLU A 298 4.07 15.48 17.47
N LYS A 299 4.49 16.02 18.62
CA LYS A 299 5.90 15.96 19.06
C LYS A 299 6.40 14.51 19.17
N TRP A 300 5.59 13.61 19.71
CA TRP A 300 5.94 12.19 19.80
C TRP A 300 6.05 11.55 18.41
N ILE A 301 5.08 11.80 17.52
CA ILE A 301 5.12 11.32 16.12
C ILE A 301 6.39 11.77 15.42
N HIS A 302 6.78 13.05 15.51
CA HIS A 302 8.01 13.55 14.89
C HIS A 302 9.28 12.90 15.45
N LEU A 303 9.34 12.68 16.77
CA LEU A 303 10.47 12.03 17.41
C LEU A 303 10.59 10.56 16.94
N THR A 304 9.49 9.81 17.00
CA THR A 304 9.44 8.43 16.52
C THR A 304 9.78 8.35 15.04
N ALA A 305 9.21 9.22 14.20
CA ALA A 305 9.48 9.25 12.77
C ALA A 305 10.96 9.49 12.47
N SER A 306 11.59 10.43 13.18
CA SER A 306 13.01 10.77 12.99
C SER A 306 13.93 9.60 13.38
N LEU A 307 13.65 8.92 14.50
CA LEU A 307 14.42 7.75 14.96
C LEU A 307 14.29 6.57 13.98
N VAL A 308 13.07 6.30 13.50
CA VAL A 308 12.80 5.24 12.51
C VAL A 308 13.49 5.55 11.19
N ALA A 309 13.37 6.79 10.71
CA ALA A 309 13.98 7.21 9.46
C ALA A 309 15.50 7.06 9.50
N GLU A 310 16.15 7.44 10.61
CA GLU A 310 17.60 7.30 10.75
C GLU A 310 18.05 5.83 10.74
N ASP A 311 17.36 4.96 11.49
CA ASP A 311 17.67 3.52 11.52
C ASP A 311 17.47 2.87 10.14
N TYR A 312 16.33 3.16 9.49
CA TYR A 312 16.00 2.65 8.17
C TYR A 312 17.01 3.14 7.12
N TYR A 313 17.39 4.43 7.13
CA TYR A 313 18.41 4.98 6.24
C TYR A 313 19.73 4.22 6.38
N ARG A 314 20.22 4.03 7.62
CA ARG A 314 21.48 3.33 7.87
C ARG A 314 21.43 1.89 7.37
N GLN A 315 20.35 1.17 7.66
CA GLN A 315 20.17 -0.21 7.22
C GLN A 315 20.13 -0.32 5.70
N VAL A 316 19.25 0.42 5.05
CA VAL A 316 19.01 0.32 3.61
C VAL A 316 20.18 0.81 2.79
N MET A 317 20.81 1.93 3.19
CA MET A 317 21.95 2.49 2.47
C MET A 317 23.12 1.50 2.39
N GLY A 318 23.41 0.81 3.49
CA GLY A 318 24.44 -0.24 3.51
C GLY A 318 24.09 -1.39 2.58
N SER A 319 22.92 -1.99 2.78
CA SER A 319 22.46 -3.14 1.98
C SER A 319 22.43 -2.86 0.48
N TYR A 320 21.93 -1.71 0.05
CA TYR A 320 21.79 -1.40 -1.38
C TYR A 320 23.10 -0.96 -2.05
N ARG A 321 24.08 -0.46 -1.28
CA ARG A 321 25.45 -0.32 -1.83
C ARG A 321 26.04 -1.70 -2.09
N ASP A 322 25.87 -2.62 -1.14
CA ASP A 322 26.36 -3.97 -1.28
C ASP A 322 25.63 -4.70 -2.42
N TYR A 323 24.31 -4.52 -2.59
CA TYR A 323 23.51 -5.19 -3.64
C TYR A 323 23.61 -4.58 -5.04
N GLN A 324 24.46 -3.58 -5.27
CA GLN A 324 24.64 -2.99 -6.60
C GLN A 324 24.96 -4.06 -7.67
N TYR A 325 25.72 -5.10 -7.30
CA TYR A 325 26.09 -6.19 -8.22
C TYR A 325 24.91 -7.10 -8.60
N LEU A 326 23.84 -7.14 -7.80
CA LEU A 326 22.60 -7.87 -8.10
C LEU A 326 21.63 -6.98 -8.88
N LEU A 327 21.48 -5.73 -8.45
CA LEU A 327 20.53 -4.78 -9.03
C LEU A 327 20.89 -4.42 -10.48
N ALA A 328 22.17 -4.17 -10.76
CA ALA A 328 22.61 -3.79 -12.11
C ALA A 328 22.27 -4.86 -13.17
N PRO A 329 22.64 -6.15 -13.03
CA PRO A 329 22.27 -7.16 -14.01
C PRO A 329 20.78 -7.52 -13.97
N ALA A 330 20.12 -7.45 -12.82
CA ALA A 330 18.69 -7.70 -12.70
C ALA A 330 17.89 -6.71 -13.54
N TYR A 331 18.13 -5.41 -13.38
CA TYR A 331 17.33 -4.36 -13.98
C TYR A 331 17.90 -3.81 -15.30
N PHE A 332 19.21 -3.94 -15.51
CA PHE A 332 19.92 -3.33 -16.62
C PHE A 332 21.01 -4.24 -17.23
N PRO A 333 20.68 -5.46 -17.68
CA PRO A 333 21.69 -6.46 -18.09
C PRO A 333 22.56 -6.03 -19.28
N ASN A 334 22.07 -5.11 -20.12
CA ASN A 334 22.82 -4.62 -21.28
C ASN A 334 23.72 -3.42 -20.98
N LEU A 335 23.71 -2.87 -19.75
CA LEU A 335 24.55 -1.73 -19.38
C LEU A 335 25.99 -2.11 -19.06
N MET A 336 26.21 -3.33 -18.58
CA MET A 336 27.53 -3.79 -18.16
C MET A 336 27.84 -5.12 -18.82
N SER A 337 29.06 -5.26 -19.34
CA SER A 337 29.61 -6.52 -19.82
C SER A 337 29.93 -7.51 -18.68
N ARG A 338 29.35 -7.32 -17.49
CA ARG A 338 29.59 -8.17 -16.33
C ARG A 338 28.82 -9.47 -16.51
N GLN A 339 29.54 -10.59 -16.48
CA GLN A 339 28.94 -11.90 -16.42
C GLN A 339 28.19 -12.01 -15.09
N MET A 340 26.93 -12.42 -15.14
CA MET A 340 26.17 -12.71 -13.94
C MET A 340 26.82 -13.84 -13.15
N PRO A 341 26.78 -13.79 -11.80
CA PRO A 341 27.04 -14.97 -10.99
C PRO A 341 26.11 -16.10 -11.44
N LEU A 342 26.66 -17.22 -11.89
CA LEU A 342 25.93 -18.36 -12.47
C LEU A 342 25.02 -19.11 -11.47
N HIS A 343 24.93 -18.66 -10.21
CA HIS A 343 24.41 -19.48 -9.10
C HIS A 343 23.27 -18.86 -8.30
N GLU A 344 22.83 -17.64 -8.59
CA GLU A 344 21.68 -17.03 -7.91
C GLU A 344 20.56 -16.73 -8.90
N GLU A 345 19.39 -17.34 -8.67
CA GLU A 345 18.16 -16.99 -9.41
C GLU A 345 17.76 -15.57 -9.03
N ILE A 346 17.79 -14.65 -10.01
CA ILE A 346 17.30 -13.29 -9.80
C ILE A 346 15.78 -13.35 -9.61
N HIS A 347 15.30 -12.82 -8.49
CA HIS A 347 13.88 -12.59 -8.26
C HIS A 347 13.58 -11.10 -8.06
N PHE A 348 12.33 -10.73 -8.20
CA PHE A 348 11.84 -9.40 -7.85
C PHE A 348 11.25 -9.44 -6.43
N PRO A 349 11.48 -8.43 -5.57
CA PRO A 349 12.52 -7.41 -5.68
C PRO A 349 13.93 -8.02 -5.52
N ALA A 350 14.95 -7.45 -6.17
CA ALA A 350 16.28 -8.05 -6.30
C ALA A 350 17.18 -7.86 -5.06
N GLY A 351 16.96 -6.80 -4.29
CA GLY A 351 17.55 -6.55 -2.98
C GLY A 351 16.73 -7.12 -1.82
N GLY A 352 15.64 -7.83 -2.11
CA GLY A 352 14.87 -8.58 -1.11
C GLY A 352 15.54 -9.91 -0.75
N ILE A 353 15.28 -10.42 0.45
CA ILE A 353 15.68 -11.80 0.84
C ILE A 353 14.69 -12.83 0.27
N THR A 354 13.47 -12.38 -0.02
CA THR A 354 12.38 -13.26 -0.43
C THR A 354 11.77 -12.77 -1.73
N GLU A 355 11.50 -13.71 -2.64
CA GLU A 355 10.76 -13.46 -3.87
C GLU A 355 9.37 -12.86 -3.58
N PHE A 356 8.97 -11.91 -4.44
CA PHE A 356 7.64 -11.35 -4.47
C PHE A 356 6.62 -12.41 -4.89
N ALA A 357 5.59 -12.58 -4.08
CA ALA A 357 4.45 -13.40 -4.41
C ALA A 357 3.15 -12.67 -4.06
N LEU A 358 2.15 -12.80 -4.93
CA LEU A 358 0.86 -12.12 -4.76
C LEU A 358 0.12 -12.53 -3.49
N ASN A 359 0.33 -13.75 -3.01
CA ASN A 359 -0.21 -14.22 -1.74
C ASN A 359 0.54 -13.65 -0.51
N ARG A 360 1.57 -12.81 -0.72
CA ARG A 360 2.38 -12.18 0.32
C ARG A 360 2.33 -10.66 0.27
N VAL A 361 1.44 -10.06 -0.53
CA VAL A 361 1.31 -8.60 -0.66
C VAL A 361 0.98 -7.89 0.66
N GLU A 362 0.43 -8.64 1.60
CA GLU A 362 0.08 -8.17 2.94
C GLU A 362 1.31 -8.00 3.84
N GLU A 363 2.47 -8.56 3.46
CA GLU A 363 3.71 -8.45 4.20
C GLU A 363 4.28 -7.04 4.06
N HIS A 364 4.35 -6.32 5.18
CA HIS A 364 4.83 -4.94 5.21
C HIS A 364 6.25 -4.81 4.66
N ALA A 365 7.17 -5.69 5.08
CA ALA A 365 8.55 -5.67 4.61
C ALA A 365 8.66 -5.78 3.08
N LEU A 366 7.85 -6.64 2.45
CA LEU A 366 7.85 -6.80 0.99
C LEU A 366 7.41 -5.52 0.28
N ARG A 367 6.36 -4.85 0.78
CA ARG A 367 5.89 -3.56 0.22
C ARG A 367 6.94 -2.45 0.33
N GLN A 368 7.68 -2.42 1.43
CA GLN A 368 8.76 -1.44 1.64
C GLN A 368 9.90 -1.64 0.65
N VAL A 369 10.41 -2.87 0.54
CA VAL A 369 11.53 -3.20 -0.36
C VAL A 369 11.14 -2.95 -1.83
N MET A 370 9.94 -3.38 -2.23
CA MET A 370 9.44 -3.17 -3.57
C MET A 370 9.29 -1.68 -3.92
N GLY A 371 8.68 -0.90 -3.03
CA GLY A 371 8.50 0.54 -3.25
C GLY A 371 9.83 1.30 -3.32
N LEU A 372 10.83 0.87 -2.54
CA LEU A 372 12.19 1.39 -2.62
C LEU A 372 12.85 1.08 -3.97
N GLU A 373 12.80 -0.19 -4.42
CA GLU A 373 13.40 -0.59 -5.69
C GLU A 373 12.73 0.08 -6.89
N GLU A 374 11.40 0.17 -6.90
CA GLU A 374 10.68 0.89 -7.94
C GLU A 374 11.23 2.31 -8.08
N ARG A 375 11.30 3.06 -6.98
CA ARG A 375 11.78 4.45 -7.00
C ARG A 375 13.24 4.56 -7.39
N LEU A 376 14.09 3.68 -6.85
CA LEU A 376 15.52 3.66 -7.16
C LEU A 376 15.76 3.40 -8.65
N VAL A 377 15.13 2.35 -9.19
CA VAL A 377 15.27 1.95 -10.60
C VAL A 377 14.74 3.04 -11.53
N ARG A 378 13.57 3.62 -11.22
CA ARG A 378 13.02 4.73 -12.00
C ARG A 378 13.92 5.96 -11.95
N ARG A 379 14.41 6.34 -10.77
CA ARG A 379 15.31 7.48 -10.61
C ARG A 379 16.62 7.29 -11.37
N LEU A 380 17.23 6.11 -11.25
CA LEU A 380 18.43 5.75 -11.98
C LEU A 380 18.19 5.80 -13.50
N LEU A 381 17.07 5.25 -13.97
CA LEU A 381 16.72 5.30 -15.39
C LEU A 381 16.56 6.73 -15.91
N HIS A 382 15.97 7.64 -15.12
CA HIS A 382 15.92 9.06 -15.48
C HIS A 382 17.32 9.68 -15.61
N LEU A 383 18.21 9.43 -14.64
CA LEU A 383 19.59 9.92 -14.70
C LEU A 383 20.34 9.35 -15.92
N LEU A 384 20.11 8.09 -16.27
CA LEU A 384 20.67 7.46 -17.46
C LEU A 384 20.16 8.10 -18.76
N LEU A 385 18.85 8.38 -18.85
CA LEU A 385 18.24 9.06 -19.99
C LEU A 385 18.78 10.49 -20.16
N ASP A 386 18.92 11.24 -19.06
CA ASP A 386 19.49 12.58 -19.06
C ASP A 386 20.95 12.56 -19.51
N LYS A 387 21.74 11.61 -18.99
CA LYS A 387 23.14 11.46 -19.39
C LYS A 387 23.27 11.11 -20.86
N HIS A 388 22.41 10.24 -21.38
CA HIS A 388 22.38 9.87 -22.79
C HIS A 388 21.95 11.04 -23.69
N ALA A 389 20.98 11.84 -23.27
CA ALA A 389 20.57 13.05 -23.98
C ALA A 389 21.73 14.05 -24.11
N VAL A 390 22.47 14.28 -23.01
CA VAL A 390 23.67 15.13 -23.03
C VAL A 390 24.74 14.57 -23.96
N ALA A 391 25.01 13.26 -23.91
CA ALA A 391 26.06 12.63 -24.72
C ALA A 391 25.76 12.64 -26.22
N THR A 392 24.47 12.52 -26.60
CA THR A 392 24.03 12.48 -28.00
C THR A 392 23.65 13.85 -28.57
N GLY A 393 23.50 14.87 -27.71
CA GLY A 393 22.96 16.18 -28.10
C GLY A 393 21.47 16.16 -28.46
N LEU A 394 20.77 15.05 -28.22
CA LEU A 394 19.34 14.92 -28.47
C LEU A 394 18.54 15.49 -27.28
N PRO A 395 17.34 16.07 -27.53
CA PRO A 395 16.47 16.48 -26.42
C PRO A 395 15.99 15.25 -25.64
N HIS A 396 15.84 15.38 -24.32
CA HIS A 396 15.39 14.29 -23.43
C HIS A 396 14.16 13.53 -23.98
N ASN A 397 13.14 14.26 -24.45
CA ASN A 397 11.92 13.67 -25.01
C ASN A 397 12.14 12.85 -26.30
N ALA A 398 13.20 13.11 -27.07
CA ALA A 398 13.56 12.27 -28.22
C ALA A 398 14.22 10.97 -27.76
N VAL A 399 15.13 11.04 -26.79
CA VAL A 399 15.76 9.86 -26.18
C VAL A 399 14.73 8.98 -25.50
N LEU A 400 13.85 9.56 -24.69
CA LEU A 400 12.75 8.85 -24.06
C LEU A 400 11.88 8.12 -25.10
N ARG A 401 11.45 8.81 -26.17
CA ARG A 401 10.68 8.16 -27.24
C ARG A 401 11.43 7.03 -27.93
N ALA A 402 12.75 7.15 -28.11
CA ALA A 402 13.57 6.08 -28.67
C ALA A 402 13.62 4.88 -27.72
N PHE A 403 13.91 5.11 -26.43
CA PHE A 403 13.90 4.09 -25.38
C PHE A 403 12.57 3.35 -25.30
N LEU A 404 11.45 4.07 -25.41
CA LEU A 404 10.11 3.46 -25.34
C LEU A 404 9.76 2.62 -26.58
N ARG A 405 10.32 2.95 -27.75
CA ARG A 405 9.96 2.31 -29.04
C ARG A 405 10.91 1.19 -29.44
N ASP A 406 12.18 1.32 -29.09
CA ASP A 406 13.21 0.38 -29.50
C ASP A 406 13.52 -0.64 -28.38
N PRO A 407 13.10 -1.90 -28.52
CA PRO A 407 13.44 -2.94 -27.54
C PRO A 407 14.96 -3.19 -27.45
N ASN A 408 15.73 -2.81 -28.47
CA ASN A 408 17.17 -2.95 -28.50
C ASN A 408 17.89 -1.66 -28.05
N PHE A 409 17.19 -0.68 -27.49
CA PHE A 409 17.82 0.52 -26.97
C PHE A 409 18.85 0.18 -25.88
N THR A 410 20.09 0.61 -26.09
CA THR A 410 21.21 0.44 -25.15
C THR A 410 21.78 1.79 -24.75
N PHE A 411 22.13 1.95 -23.47
CA PHE A 411 22.92 3.12 -23.07
C PHE A 411 24.41 2.82 -23.23
N SER A 412 25.14 3.76 -23.82
CA SER A 412 26.60 3.72 -23.91
C SER A 412 27.21 4.58 -22.80
N ILE A 413 27.40 4.00 -21.62
CA ILE A 413 28.06 4.68 -20.49
C ILE A 413 29.18 3.82 -19.93
N SER A 414 30.20 4.46 -19.35
CA SER A 414 31.26 3.72 -18.65
C SER A 414 30.74 3.16 -17.33
N GLU A 415 31.36 2.08 -16.86
CA GLU A 415 31.05 1.46 -15.56
C GLU A 415 31.23 2.45 -14.40
N GLU A 416 32.27 3.28 -14.45
CA GLU A 416 32.51 4.34 -13.47
C GLU A 416 31.37 5.37 -13.43
N MET A 417 30.90 5.81 -14.60
CA MET A 417 29.78 6.75 -14.68
C MET A 417 28.49 6.10 -14.17
N PHE A 418 28.22 4.84 -14.48
CA PHE A 418 27.08 4.13 -13.92
C PHE A 418 27.14 4.10 -12.39
N ARG A 419 28.30 3.77 -11.80
CA ARG A 419 28.46 3.72 -10.35
C ARG A 419 28.12 5.05 -9.69
N GLN A 420 28.59 6.15 -10.28
CA GLN A 420 28.29 7.51 -9.81
C GLN A 420 26.80 7.84 -9.90
N LEU A 421 26.14 7.52 -11.02
CA LEU A 421 24.69 7.74 -11.18
C LEU A 421 23.86 6.85 -10.23
N TYR A 422 24.31 5.62 -10.00
CA TYR A 422 23.70 4.70 -9.04
C TYR A 422 23.79 5.25 -7.62
N ASP A 423 24.98 5.65 -7.18
CA ASP A 423 25.20 6.21 -5.84
C ASP A 423 24.37 7.48 -5.63
N GLN A 424 24.29 8.34 -6.66
CA GLN A 424 23.42 9.51 -6.64
C GLN A 424 21.95 9.12 -6.49
N ALA A 425 21.43 8.23 -7.34
CA ALA A 425 20.05 7.77 -7.28
C ALA A 425 19.72 7.13 -5.93
N LEU A 426 20.66 6.35 -5.37
CA LEU A 426 20.51 5.69 -4.08
C LEU A 426 20.42 6.69 -2.93
N ILE A 427 21.32 7.67 -2.87
CA ILE A 427 21.30 8.70 -1.83
C ILE A 427 19.99 9.49 -1.86
N GLU A 428 19.57 9.95 -3.04
CA GLU A 428 18.33 10.72 -3.20
C GLU A 428 17.11 9.87 -2.79
N THR A 429 17.03 8.62 -3.29
CA THR A 429 15.89 7.74 -3.04
C THR A 429 15.81 7.30 -1.58
N VAL A 430 16.91 6.81 -0.99
CA VAL A 430 16.90 6.28 0.39
C VAL A 430 16.63 7.38 1.40
N THR A 431 17.14 8.59 1.20
CA THR A 431 16.85 9.75 2.07
C THR A 431 15.34 10.03 2.11
N GLN A 432 14.71 10.09 0.93
CA GLN A 432 13.28 10.33 0.81
C GLN A 432 12.47 9.17 1.41
N VAL A 433 12.73 7.92 0.99
CA VAL A 433 11.99 6.74 1.42
C VAL A 433 12.15 6.51 2.92
N ALA A 434 13.32 6.76 3.51
CA ALA A 434 13.53 6.64 4.95
C ALA A 434 12.67 7.65 5.74
N THR A 435 12.61 8.90 5.27
CA THR A 435 11.76 9.93 5.88
C THR A 435 10.28 9.53 5.81
N GLU A 436 9.82 9.12 4.62
CA GLU A 436 8.46 8.63 4.42
C GLU A 436 8.16 7.44 5.33
N HIS A 437 9.03 6.43 5.35
CA HIS A 437 8.93 5.25 6.21
C HIS A 437 8.83 5.60 7.70
N GLY A 438 9.63 6.58 8.14
CA GLY A 438 9.60 7.07 9.51
C GLY A 438 8.23 7.58 9.93
N TYR A 439 7.65 8.50 9.15
CA TYR A 439 6.31 9.02 9.41
C TYR A 439 5.23 7.95 9.27
N ASP A 440 5.34 7.12 8.24
CA ASP A 440 4.48 5.97 8.01
C ASP A 440 4.41 5.05 9.23
N CYS A 441 5.56 4.75 9.86
CA CYS A 441 5.63 3.97 11.08
C CYS A 441 5.03 4.74 12.27
N ALA A 442 5.41 6.01 12.45
CA ALA A 442 4.96 6.80 13.59
C ALA A 442 3.43 7.00 13.62
N TRP A 443 2.80 7.23 12.47
CA TRP A 443 1.34 7.29 12.35
C TRP A 443 0.68 5.96 12.67
N ARG A 444 1.23 4.84 12.21
CA ARG A 444 0.71 3.51 12.57
C ARG A 444 0.86 3.23 14.06
N CYS A 445 1.96 3.65 14.69
CA CYS A 445 2.11 3.59 16.15
C CYS A 445 1.03 4.43 16.86
N ALA A 446 0.77 5.64 16.39
CA ALA A 446 -0.28 6.50 16.94
C ALA A 446 -1.67 5.86 16.81
N CYS A 447 -1.99 5.31 15.63
CA CYS A 447 -3.23 4.60 15.41
C CYS A 447 -3.37 3.35 16.28
N ALA A 448 -2.29 2.58 16.46
CA ALA A 448 -2.26 1.43 17.35
C ALA A 448 -2.48 1.83 18.82
N ALA A 449 -1.84 2.93 19.27
CA ALA A 449 -2.06 3.48 20.60
C ALA A 449 -3.52 3.89 20.82
N ILE A 450 -4.15 4.54 19.84
CA ILE A 450 -5.56 4.91 19.89
C ILE A 450 -6.46 3.65 19.88
N THR A 451 -6.12 2.65 19.08
CA THR A 451 -6.86 1.37 19.04
C THR A 451 -6.91 0.67 20.40
N LEU A 452 -5.83 0.77 21.20
CA LEU A 452 -5.81 0.24 22.56
C LEU A 452 -6.89 0.90 23.44
N VAL A 453 -7.13 2.19 23.26
CA VAL A 453 -8.14 2.95 24.01
C VAL A 453 -9.57 2.47 23.69
N TYR A 454 -9.82 2.01 22.47
CA TYR A 454 -11.11 1.44 22.04
C TYR A 454 -11.25 -0.06 22.34
N GLY A 455 -10.21 -0.72 22.87
CA GLY A 455 -10.19 -2.16 23.10
C GLY A 455 -9.92 -2.94 21.82
N VAL A 456 -8.70 -3.49 21.70
CA VAL A 456 -8.21 -4.15 20.47
C VAL A 456 -9.10 -5.31 20.02
N SER A 457 -9.59 -6.13 20.96
CA SER A 457 -10.47 -7.25 20.61
C SER A 457 -11.79 -6.78 19.99
N LEU A 458 -12.37 -5.68 20.50
CA LEU A 458 -13.60 -5.11 19.95
C LEU A 458 -13.38 -4.64 18.51
N VAL A 459 -12.26 -3.97 18.23
CA VAL A 459 -11.89 -3.52 16.87
C VAL A 459 -11.63 -4.70 15.93
N CYS A 460 -10.87 -5.71 16.37
CA CYS A 460 -10.58 -6.88 15.55
C CYS A 460 -11.83 -7.71 15.22
N ASP A 461 -12.78 -7.79 16.15
CA ASP A 461 -13.99 -8.60 15.98
C ASP A 461 -15.18 -7.80 15.41
N ALA A 462 -15.08 -6.46 15.33
CA ALA A 462 -16.11 -5.60 14.75
C ALA A 462 -16.46 -6.02 13.31
N PRO A 463 -17.73 -6.25 12.96
CA PRO A 463 -18.09 -6.71 11.63
C PRO A 463 -17.67 -5.68 10.57
N LEU A 464 -17.05 -6.14 9.49
CA LEU A 464 -16.67 -5.28 8.36
C LEU A 464 -17.88 -4.65 7.66
N PHE A 465 -19.08 -5.16 7.94
CA PHE A 465 -20.33 -4.73 7.34
C PHE A 465 -21.18 -4.06 8.42
N ALA A 466 -21.54 -2.80 8.17
CA ALA A 466 -22.73 -2.25 8.78
C ALA A 466 -23.90 -2.92 8.07
N PHE A 467 -24.59 -3.84 8.74
CA PHE A 467 -25.95 -4.13 8.32
C PHE A 467 -26.71 -2.82 8.47
N PRO A 468 -27.46 -2.36 7.45
CA PRO A 468 -28.38 -1.26 7.68
C PRO A 468 -29.25 -1.71 8.84
N GLU A 469 -29.10 -1.06 10.01
CA GLU A 469 -30.00 -1.30 11.12
C GLU A 469 -31.40 -1.13 10.53
N ALA A 470 -32.23 -2.16 10.69
CA ALA A 470 -33.61 -2.07 10.26
C ALA A 470 -34.14 -0.74 10.81
N PRO A 471 -34.69 0.15 9.96
CA PRO A 471 -35.14 1.46 10.42
C PRO A 471 -35.99 1.22 11.66
N PRO A 472 -35.72 1.91 12.78
CA PRO A 472 -36.30 1.59 14.07
C PRO A 472 -37.79 1.40 13.85
N GLU A 473 -38.26 0.16 14.01
CA GLU A 473 -39.64 -0.21 13.72
C GLU A 473 -40.50 0.78 14.51
N ALA A 474 -41.13 1.69 13.76
CA ALA A 474 -42.01 2.70 14.31
C ALA A 474 -42.99 1.95 15.19
N SER A 475 -42.83 2.11 16.50
CA SER A 475 -43.45 1.24 17.49
C SER A 475 -44.96 1.25 17.28
N ALA A 476 -45.48 0.09 16.87
CA ALA A 476 -46.87 -0.33 16.95
C ALA A 476 -47.94 0.66 16.44
N LEU A 477 -48.36 0.48 15.19
CA LEU A 477 -49.78 0.58 14.86
C LEU A 477 -50.36 -0.84 14.77
N PRO A 478 -51.53 -1.12 15.38
CA PRO A 478 -52.07 -2.46 15.45
C PRO A 478 -52.55 -2.94 14.09
N GLU A 479 -52.35 -4.25 13.91
CA GLU A 479 -52.52 -5.05 12.71
C GLU A 479 -53.83 -4.81 11.96
N ALA A 480 -53.72 -4.72 10.63
CA ALA A 480 -54.79 -5.15 9.72
C ALA A 480 -54.17 -5.85 8.50
N GLY A 481 -54.08 -7.18 8.61
CA GLY A 481 -54.41 -8.11 7.53
C GLY A 481 -53.64 -8.06 6.22
N GLY A 482 -52.58 -8.88 6.15
CA GLY A 482 -52.39 -9.84 5.05
C GLY A 482 -51.82 -9.32 3.73
N ALA A 483 -50.59 -9.74 3.40
CA ALA A 483 -50.30 -10.56 2.21
C ALA A 483 -48.79 -10.84 2.01
N ARG A 484 -48.51 -12.13 1.78
CA ARG A 484 -47.50 -12.72 0.88
C ARG A 484 -46.06 -12.17 0.93
N SER A 485 -45.24 -12.86 1.73
CA SER A 485 -43.79 -12.93 1.57
C SER A 485 -43.43 -13.70 0.28
N VAL A 486 -42.67 -13.04 -0.60
CA VAL A 486 -41.97 -13.67 -1.72
C VAL A 486 -40.51 -13.82 -1.29
N ASN A 487 -40.09 -15.04 -0.96
CA ASN A 487 -38.70 -15.39 -0.71
C ASN A 487 -37.91 -15.27 -2.03
N ALA A 488 -37.16 -14.17 -2.19
CA ALA A 488 -36.10 -14.08 -3.19
C ALA A 488 -34.81 -14.66 -2.59
N SER A 489 -34.55 -15.92 -2.89
CA SER A 489 -33.28 -16.60 -2.62
C SER A 489 -32.20 -16.02 -3.54
N LEU A 490 -31.38 -15.09 -3.05
CA LEU A 490 -30.16 -14.64 -3.73
C LEU A 490 -29.11 -15.76 -3.65
N GLY A 491 -28.91 -16.43 -4.78
CA GLY A 491 -27.81 -17.38 -4.95
C GLY A 491 -26.48 -16.65 -4.92
N PHE A 492 -25.67 -16.92 -3.89
CA PHE A 492 -24.28 -16.49 -3.80
C PHE A 492 -23.47 -17.04 -4.98
N TYR A 493 -23.09 -16.18 -5.93
CA TYR A 493 -22.00 -16.46 -6.86
C TYR A 493 -20.67 -16.23 -6.16
N SER A 494 -20.25 -17.18 -5.32
CA SER A 494 -18.84 -17.34 -4.99
C SER A 494 -18.21 -18.12 -6.15
N ARG A 495 -17.73 -17.41 -7.18
CA ARG A 495 -16.74 -17.99 -8.09
C ARG A 495 -15.42 -18.05 -7.33
N SER A 496 -15.21 -19.13 -6.60
CA SER A 496 -13.86 -19.58 -6.27
C SER A 496 -13.09 -19.71 -7.57
N LEU A 497 -12.03 -18.91 -7.72
CA LEU A 497 -10.96 -19.16 -8.69
C LEU A 497 -10.23 -20.43 -8.23
N THR A 498 -10.82 -21.59 -8.51
CA THR A 498 -10.13 -22.88 -8.36
C THR A 498 -9.14 -22.98 -9.51
N VAL A 499 -7.90 -22.58 -9.26
CA VAL A 499 -6.76 -22.96 -10.09
C VAL A 499 -6.63 -24.48 -10.02
N LEU A 500 -7.15 -25.18 -11.02
CA LEU A 500 -6.92 -26.61 -11.23
C LEU A 500 -5.46 -26.84 -11.65
N GLY A 501 -4.57 -26.83 -10.67
CA GLY A 501 -3.22 -27.39 -10.79
C GLY A 501 -3.30 -28.91 -10.69
N GLY A 502 -3.60 -29.59 -11.79
CA GLY A 502 -3.43 -31.02 -11.91
C GLY A 502 -1.94 -31.38 -11.78
N ARG A 503 -1.56 -32.01 -10.67
CA ARG A 503 -0.22 -32.59 -10.50
C ARG A 503 -0.35 -34.11 -10.47
N GLU A 504 -0.28 -34.70 -11.66
CA GLU A 504 0.18 -36.08 -11.82
C GLU A 504 1.65 -36.18 -11.41
N ARG A 505 1.96 -37.19 -10.58
CA ARG A 505 3.22 -37.96 -10.50
C ARG A 505 3.02 -38.93 -9.32
N GLY A 506 2.91 -40.24 -9.52
CA GLY A 506 3.78 -41.06 -10.36
C GLY A 506 4.99 -41.44 -9.51
N ALA A 507 4.89 -42.58 -8.84
CA ALA A 507 5.90 -43.15 -7.96
C ALA A 507 7.21 -43.45 -8.70
N GLN A 508 8.35 -43.24 -8.02
CA GLN A 508 9.47 -44.19 -7.99
C GLN A 508 10.53 -43.74 -6.97
N ARG A 509 10.65 -44.51 -5.89
CA ARG A 509 11.85 -44.56 -5.03
C ARG A 509 12.95 -45.29 -5.78
N PRO A 510 14.21 -44.87 -5.59
CA PRO A 510 15.23 -45.86 -5.31
C PRO A 510 15.94 -45.57 -3.98
N SER A 511 16.11 -46.66 -3.25
CA SER A 511 17.00 -46.86 -2.11
C SER A 511 18.47 -46.85 -2.54
N ASN A 512 19.33 -46.45 -1.59
CA ASN A 512 20.76 -46.74 -1.38
C ASN A 512 21.52 -45.42 -1.13
N SER A 513 22.54 -45.31 -0.30
CA SER A 513 23.21 -46.18 0.68
C SER A 513 24.21 -45.25 1.39
N GLN A 514 24.21 -45.20 2.73
CA GLN A 514 25.37 -45.45 3.58
C GLN A 514 26.75 -45.05 3.02
N GLY A 515 27.32 -44.00 3.62
CA GLY A 515 28.73 -43.64 3.52
C GLY A 515 29.09 -42.76 4.72
N ALA A 516 29.55 -43.39 5.79
CA ALA A 516 30.15 -42.73 6.94
C ALA A 516 31.63 -42.45 6.64
N ALA A 517 32.09 -41.24 6.94
CA ALA A 517 33.52 -40.92 7.01
C ALA A 517 33.76 -39.78 8.01
N ASP A 518 34.48 -40.14 9.08
CA ASP A 518 35.50 -39.43 9.83
C ASP A 518 35.47 -37.89 9.89
N ILE A 519 35.19 -37.38 11.11
CA ILE A 519 35.50 -36.01 11.52
C ILE A 519 36.77 -36.07 12.37
N SER A 520 37.89 -35.65 11.76
CA SER A 520 39.15 -35.36 12.45
C SER A 520 39.13 -33.94 13.01
N SER A 521 39.58 -33.82 14.25
CA SER A 521 39.73 -32.61 15.04
C SER A 521 41.06 -31.89 14.76
N GLU A 522 40.99 -30.65 14.29
CA GLU A 522 42.04 -29.61 14.41
C GLU A 522 41.27 -28.29 14.61
N GLY A 523 41.54 -27.40 15.55
CA GLY A 523 42.80 -26.93 16.11
C GLY A 523 42.74 -25.39 16.06
N LEU A 524 42.09 -24.76 17.04
CA LEU A 524 41.96 -23.29 17.14
C LEU A 524 43.21 -22.69 17.82
N PRO A 525 43.87 -21.66 17.25
CA PRO A 525 44.83 -20.85 17.97
C PRO A 525 44.15 -19.64 18.62
N GLY A 526 44.50 -19.40 19.88
CA GLY A 526 44.02 -18.30 20.69
C GLY A 526 44.58 -16.94 20.28
N HIS A 527 43.79 -15.90 20.54
CA HIS A 527 44.24 -14.51 20.48
C HIS A 527 44.31 -13.91 21.89
N ASN A 528 45.53 -13.48 22.23
CA ASN A 528 45.89 -12.71 23.42
C ASN A 528 45.25 -11.32 23.39
N THR A 529 44.61 -10.96 24.49
CA THR A 529 44.30 -9.58 24.88
C THR A 529 45.47 -8.97 25.63
N THR A 530 45.95 -7.80 25.20
CA THR A 530 46.80 -6.92 26.01
C THR A 530 46.26 -5.51 25.95
N SER A 531 46.07 -4.95 27.15
CA SER A 531 45.66 -3.58 27.43
C SER A 531 46.61 -2.52 26.89
N ARG A 532 46.04 -1.38 26.48
CA ARG A 532 46.42 -0.07 27.01
C ARG A 532 45.29 0.93 26.84
#